data_AF-A0A839AFU4-F1
#
_entry.id   AF-A0A839AFU4-F1
#
_cell.length_a   1.000
_cell.length_b   1.000
_cell.length_c   1.000
_cell.angle_alpha   90.00
_cell.angle_beta   90.00
_cell.angle_gamma   90.00
#
_symmetry.space_group_name_H-M   'P 1'
#
loop_
_entity.id
_entity.type
_entity.pdbx_description
1 polymer ?
#
loop_
_entity_poly.entity_id
_entity_poly.type
_entity_poly.pdbx_seq_one_letter_code
_entity_poly.pdbx_strand_id
1 'polypeptide(L)'
;MTTQIDRQNDSQIDKVVKLIPAEIAGALLAINGLVPDTAPEWVILSFAALLFLLTYFYLTKIRMMTDIYQVAFVCLIAYPLWATNIIAFRFDLLFSHAYVISCLLIVASLVPPLIFRD
;
A
#
# COMPACT_ATOMS: atom_id res chain seq x y z
N MET A 1 26.57 16.77 31.19
CA MET A 1 25.45 17.60 30.68
C MET A 1 25.89 18.09 29.32
N THR A 2 25.25 17.85 28.18
CA THR A 2 23.88 17.50 27.77
C THR A 2 24.03 17.28 26.25
N THR A 3 23.59 16.17 25.66
CA THR A 3 22.45 16.19 24.73
C THR A 3 21.92 14.76 24.54
N GLN A 4 20.89 14.39 25.31
CA GLN A 4 19.96 13.29 25.00
C GLN A 4 18.73 13.87 24.31
N ILE A 5 18.91 14.42 23.12
CA ILE A 5 17.81 14.89 22.27
C ILE A 5 18.09 14.29 20.90
N ASP A 6 17.49 13.13 20.60
CA ASP A 6 17.06 12.77 19.22
C ASP A 6 16.54 11.33 19.10
N ARG A 7 16.89 10.40 19.99
CA ARG A 7 16.44 8.99 19.84
C ARG A 7 14.94 8.75 20.01
N GLN A 8 14.20 9.68 20.62
CA GLN A 8 12.75 9.56 20.77
C GLN A 8 11.99 9.99 19.50
N ASN A 9 12.53 10.93 18.73
CA ASN A 9 11.88 11.45 17.52
C ASN A 9 12.01 10.47 16.34
N ASP A 10 13.15 9.78 16.25
CA ASP A 10 13.36 8.68 15.28
C ASP A 10 12.31 7.58 15.47
N SER A 11 11.90 7.28 16.71
CA SER A 11 10.87 6.27 16.97
C SER A 11 9.46 6.67 16.52
N GLN A 12 9.15 7.96 16.45
CA GLN A 12 7.85 8.45 15.99
C GLN A 12 7.79 8.57 14.46
N ILE A 13 8.92 8.91 13.83
CA ILE A 13 9.03 8.95 12.37
C ILE A 13 9.14 7.53 11.78
N ASP A 14 9.83 6.59 12.46
CA ASP A 14 9.81 5.17 12.10
C ASP A 14 8.43 4.52 12.28
N LYS A 15 7.60 5.09 13.18
CA LYS A 15 6.18 4.74 13.35
C LYS A 15 5.25 5.36 12.34
N VAL A 16 5.74 6.19 11.40
CA VAL A 16 4.96 6.49 10.20
C VAL A 16 4.91 5.20 9.39
N VAL A 17 3.94 4.37 9.74
CA VAL A 17 3.62 3.09 9.11
C VAL A 17 3.46 3.39 7.63
N LYS A 18 4.53 3.19 6.84
CA LYS A 18 4.42 3.15 5.39
C LYS A 18 3.30 2.19 5.08
N LEU A 19 2.18 2.73 4.61
CA LEU A 19 0.93 1.99 4.48
C LEU A 19 1.13 0.74 3.62
N ILE A 20 2.01 0.87 2.63
CA ILE A 20 2.42 -0.19 1.73
C ILE A 20 3.95 -0.29 1.81
N PRO A 21 4.50 -1.48 2.13
CA PRO A 21 5.93 -1.72 2.14
C PRO A 21 6.56 -1.41 0.77
N ALA A 22 7.76 -0.87 0.76
CA ALA A 22 8.44 -0.46 -0.47
C ALA A 22 8.73 -1.66 -1.39
N GLU A 23 8.89 -2.85 -0.80
CA GLU A 23 9.11 -4.12 -1.47
C GLU A 23 7.89 -4.54 -2.29
N ILE A 24 6.69 -4.35 -1.73
CA ILE A 24 5.43 -4.65 -2.41
C ILE A 24 5.16 -3.60 -3.47
N ALA A 25 5.50 -2.35 -3.17
CA ALA A 25 5.41 -1.27 -4.14
C ALA A 25 6.31 -1.52 -5.36
N GLY A 26 7.55 -1.91 -5.12
CA GLY A 26 8.52 -2.27 -6.14
C GLY A 26 8.10 -3.51 -6.93
N ALA A 27 7.56 -4.53 -6.27
CA ALA A 27 7.07 -5.74 -6.94
C ALA A 27 5.92 -5.43 -7.92
N LEU A 28 4.93 -4.62 -7.50
CA LEU A 28 3.86 -4.22 -8.41
C LEU A 28 4.37 -3.37 -9.57
N LEU A 29 5.28 -2.43 -9.33
CA LEU A 29 5.88 -1.62 -10.40
C LEU A 29 6.67 -2.48 -11.39
N ALA A 30 7.42 -3.47 -10.91
CA ALA A 30 8.14 -4.42 -11.75
C ALA A 30 7.17 -5.25 -12.62
N ILE A 31 6.09 -5.75 -12.04
CA ILE A 31 5.02 -6.44 -12.78
C ILE A 31 4.37 -5.51 -13.81
N ASN A 32 4.09 -4.26 -13.41
CA ASN A 32 3.53 -3.24 -14.29
C ASN A 32 4.51 -2.80 -15.40
N GLY A 33 5.81 -3.05 -15.26
CA GLY A 33 6.79 -2.87 -16.35
C GLY A 33 6.96 -4.11 -17.23
N LEU A 34 6.76 -5.30 -16.66
CA LEU A 34 7.02 -6.59 -17.30
C LEU A 34 5.83 -7.11 -18.11
N VAL A 35 4.60 -6.86 -17.65
CA VAL A 35 3.38 -7.37 -18.29
C VAL A 35 3.09 -6.54 -19.55
N PRO A 36 3.08 -7.12 -20.77
CA PRO A 36 2.74 -6.37 -21.97
C PRO A 36 1.27 -5.93 -21.94
N ASP A 37 0.92 -4.82 -22.60
CA ASP A 37 -0.46 -4.30 -22.64
C ASP A 37 -1.45 -5.24 -23.34
N THR A 38 -0.94 -6.18 -24.13
CA THR A 38 -1.71 -7.25 -24.77
C THR A 38 -1.92 -8.47 -23.88
N ALA A 39 -1.41 -8.46 -22.64
CA ALA A 39 -1.59 -9.58 -21.73
C ALA A 39 -3.07 -9.73 -21.35
N PRO A 40 -3.58 -10.97 -21.29
CA PRO A 40 -4.97 -11.19 -20.94
C PRO A 40 -5.21 -10.84 -19.46
N GLU A 41 -6.40 -10.32 -19.16
CA GLU A 41 -6.77 -9.75 -17.86
C GLU A 41 -6.53 -10.72 -16.68
N TRP A 42 -6.67 -12.02 -16.89
CA TRP A 42 -6.44 -13.04 -15.87
C TRP A 42 -4.98 -13.10 -15.39
N VAL A 43 -4.01 -12.73 -16.23
CA VAL A 43 -2.59 -12.63 -15.83
C VAL A 43 -2.42 -11.50 -14.83
N ILE A 44 -2.98 -10.33 -15.15
CA ILE A 44 -2.96 -9.15 -14.27
C ILE A 44 -3.64 -9.48 -12.93
N LEU A 45 -4.79 -10.17 -12.99
CA LEU A 45 -5.54 -10.56 -11.80
C LEU A 45 -4.77 -11.58 -10.94
N SER A 46 -4.04 -12.51 -11.56
CA SER A 46 -3.20 -13.49 -10.85
C SER A 46 -2.03 -12.82 -10.10
N PHE A 47 -1.39 -11.82 -10.71
CA PHE A 47 -0.35 -11.03 -10.05
C PHE A 47 -0.91 -10.16 -8.92
N ALA A 48 -2.08 -9.54 -9.13
CA ALA A 48 -2.74 -8.77 -8.08
C ALA A 48 -3.08 -9.64 -6.86
N ALA A 49 -3.56 -10.88 -7.08
CA ALA A 49 -3.84 -11.85 -6.02
C ALA A 49 -2.56 -12.28 -5.29
N LEU A 50 -1.47 -12.55 -6.02
CA LEU A 50 -0.17 -12.88 -5.44
C LEU A 50 0.33 -11.76 -4.54
N LEU A 51 0.28 -10.51 -5.01
CA LEU A 51 0.74 -9.35 -4.25
C LEU A 51 -0.14 -9.04 -3.03
N PHE A 52 -1.45 -9.28 -3.13
CA PHE A 52 -2.36 -9.21 -1.97
C PHE A 52 -1.92 -10.20 -0.88
N LEU A 53 -1.64 -11.45 -1.26
CA LEU A 53 -1.17 -12.48 -0.33
C LEU A 53 0.19 -12.11 0.28
N LEU A 54 1.11 -11.56 -0.52
CA LEU A 54 2.39 -11.03 -0.06
C LEU A 54 2.21 -9.88 0.93
N THR A 55 1.24 -9.00 0.70
CA THR A 55 0.92 -7.88 1.58
C THR A 55 0.44 -8.35 2.93
N TYR A 56 -0.49 -9.29 2.95
CA TYR A 56 -0.95 -9.91 4.19
C TYR A 56 0.20 -10.59 4.94
N PHE A 57 1.03 -11.37 4.24
CA PHE A 57 2.17 -12.06 4.84
C PHE A 57 3.20 -11.07 5.39
N TYR A 58 3.53 -10.01 4.66
CA TYR A 58 4.48 -8.99 5.12
C TYR A 58 3.99 -8.27 6.37
N LEU A 59 2.72 -7.81 6.38
CA LEU A 59 2.16 -7.08 7.52
C LEU A 59 2.11 -7.95 8.78
N THR A 60 1.72 -9.22 8.63
CA THR A 60 1.57 -10.14 9.77
C THR A 60 2.88 -10.75 10.27
N LYS A 61 3.83 -11.07 9.37
CA LYS A 61 5.07 -11.79 9.74
C LYS A 61 6.30 -10.91 9.86
N ILE A 62 6.44 -9.89 9.00
CA ILE A 62 7.64 -9.05 8.96
C ILE A 62 7.44 -7.83 9.85
N ARG A 63 6.32 -7.14 9.70
CA ARG A 63 6.01 -5.93 10.49
C ARG A 63 5.42 -6.19 11.86
N MET A 64 5.08 -7.44 12.18
CA MET A 64 4.48 -7.86 13.46
C MET A 64 3.35 -6.92 13.91
N MET A 65 2.53 -6.44 12.96
CA MET A 65 1.42 -5.56 13.29
C MET A 65 0.42 -6.32 14.17
N THR A 66 0.26 -5.86 15.40
CA THR A 66 -0.60 -6.49 16.42
C THR A 66 -2.06 -6.12 16.27
N ASP A 67 -2.37 -4.97 15.67
CA ASP A 67 -3.73 -4.51 15.47
C ASP A 67 -4.34 -5.08 14.18
N ILE A 68 -5.20 -6.09 14.35
CA ILE A 68 -5.83 -6.81 13.24
C ILE A 68 -6.76 -5.91 12.41
N TYR A 69 -7.35 -4.87 13.03
CA TYR A 69 -8.22 -3.92 12.33
C TYR A 69 -7.41 -3.05 11.38
N GLN A 70 -6.21 -2.65 11.79
CA GLN A 70 -5.30 -1.89 10.95
C GLN A 70 -4.78 -2.74 9.78
N VAL A 71 -4.43 -4.01 10.03
CA VAL A 71 -4.03 -4.94 8.96
C VAL A 71 -5.17 -5.16 7.96
N ALA A 72 -6.38 -5.38 8.45
CA ALA A 72 -7.56 -5.57 7.59
C ALA A 72 -7.84 -4.33 6.73
N PHE A 73 -7.77 -3.12 7.30
CA PHE A 73 -7.95 -1.88 6.55
C PHE A 73 -6.90 -1.71 5.45
N VAL A 74 -5.63 -1.95 5.78
CA VAL A 74 -4.53 -1.82 4.82
C VAL A 74 -4.66 -2.86 3.69
N CYS A 75 -4.95 -4.12 4.01
CA CYS A 75 -5.09 -5.17 2.99
C CYS A 75 -6.34 -4.99 2.11
N LEU A 76 -7.49 -4.65 2.69
CA LEU A 76 -8.78 -4.67 1.97
C LEU A 76 -9.14 -3.34 1.31
N ILE A 77 -8.66 -2.22 1.84
CA ILE A 77 -9.05 -0.89 1.35
C ILE A 77 -7.84 -0.20 0.74
N ALA A 78 -6.79 -0.03 1.51
CA ALA A 78 -5.69 0.84 1.09
C ALA A 78 -4.83 0.21 -0.02
N TYR A 79 -4.53 -1.09 0.09
CA TYR A 79 -3.76 -1.82 -0.91
C TYR A 79 -4.48 -1.89 -2.26
N PRO A 80 -5.77 -2.26 -2.36
CA PRO A 80 -6.50 -2.24 -3.63
C PRO A 80 -6.59 -0.83 -4.21
N LEU A 81 -6.94 0.20 -3.42
CA LEU A 81 -6.98 1.59 -3.90
C LEU A 81 -5.64 2.02 -4.50
N TRP A 82 -4.54 1.66 -3.84
CA TRP A 82 -3.20 1.98 -4.33
C TRP A 82 -2.82 1.20 -5.58
N ALA A 83 -3.06 -0.12 -5.61
CA ALA A 83 -2.75 -0.96 -6.75
C ALA A 83 -3.56 -0.52 -7.99
N THR A 84 -4.85 -0.23 -7.78
CA THR A 84 -5.71 0.32 -8.81
C THR A 84 -5.24 1.69 -9.30
N ASN A 85 -4.73 2.56 -8.43
CA ASN A 85 -4.18 3.85 -8.86
C ASN A 85 -2.96 3.69 -9.79
N ILE A 86 -2.08 2.72 -9.52
CA ILE A 86 -0.93 2.44 -10.37
C ILE A 86 -1.33 1.81 -11.70
N ILE A 87 -2.32 0.92 -11.68
CA ILE A 87 -2.78 0.18 -12.85
C ILE A 87 -3.78 1.01 -13.69
N ALA A 88 -4.36 2.10 -13.14
CA ALA A 88 -5.38 2.91 -13.80
C ALA A 88 -4.97 3.41 -15.20
N PHE A 89 -3.67 3.62 -15.42
CA PHE A 89 -3.12 4.01 -16.73
C PHE A 89 -3.23 2.94 -17.82
N ARG A 90 -3.49 1.67 -17.46
CA ARG A 90 -3.65 0.55 -18.42
C ARG A 90 -5.09 0.32 -18.86
N PHE A 91 -6.07 0.88 -18.14
CA PHE A 91 -7.48 0.62 -18.39
C PHE A 91 -8.21 1.95 -18.62
N ASP A 92 -8.73 2.18 -19.82
CA ASP A 92 -9.40 3.45 -20.18
C ASP A 92 -10.55 3.83 -19.23
N LEU A 93 -11.33 2.84 -18.78
CA LEU A 93 -12.42 3.04 -17.81
C LEU A 93 -11.93 3.56 -16.46
N LEU A 94 -10.77 3.08 -16.02
CA LEU A 94 -10.13 3.47 -14.77
C LEU A 94 -9.39 4.80 -14.92
N PHE A 95 -8.79 5.06 -16.08
CA PHE A 95 -8.10 6.32 -16.37
C PHE A 95 -9.05 7.52 -16.26
N SER A 96 -10.27 7.38 -16.80
CA SER A 96 -11.32 8.41 -16.69
C SER A 96 -11.66 8.76 -15.23
N HIS A 97 -11.53 7.81 -14.30
CA HIS A 97 -11.83 8.00 -12.87
C HIS A 97 -10.58 8.01 -11.98
N ALA A 98 -9.38 8.11 -12.55
CA ALA A 98 -8.12 7.99 -11.82
C ALA A 98 -7.97 9.09 -10.75
N TYR A 99 -8.54 10.27 -11.00
CA TYR A 99 -8.57 11.37 -10.03
C TYR A 99 -9.40 11.02 -8.78
N VAL A 100 -10.52 10.32 -8.93
CA VAL A 100 -11.36 9.88 -7.80
C VAL A 100 -10.60 8.85 -6.96
N ILE A 101 -9.96 7.89 -7.62
CA ILE A 101 -9.19 6.83 -6.96
C ILE A 101 -7.99 7.42 -6.22
N SER A 102 -7.32 8.42 -6.82
CA SER A 102 -6.23 9.15 -6.17
C SER A 102 -6.71 9.93 -4.94
N CYS A 103 -7.83 10.64 -5.03
CA CYS A 103 -8.43 11.33 -3.88
C CYS A 103 -8.80 10.35 -2.76
N LEU A 104 -9.44 9.23 -3.11
CA LEU A 104 -9.78 8.18 -2.15
C LEU A 104 -8.54 7.59 -1.49
N LEU A 105 -7.46 7.38 -2.25
CA LEU A 105 -6.19 6.89 -1.72
C LEU A 105 -5.57 7.88 -0.72
N ILE A 106 -5.61 9.18 -1.02
CA ILE A 106 -5.13 10.23 -0.09
C ILE A 106 -5.92 10.17 1.21
N VAL A 107 -7.26 10.13 1.13
CA VAL A 107 -8.12 10.02 2.31
C VAL A 107 -7.83 8.72 3.08
N ALA A 108 -7.77 7.59 2.38
CA ALA A 108 -7.48 6.29 2.98
C ALA A 108 -6.08 6.23 3.61
N SER A 109 -5.10 7.00 3.12
CA SER A 109 -3.78 7.09 3.71
C SER A 109 -3.71 7.96 4.97
N LEU A 110 -4.64 8.91 5.10
CA LEU A 110 -4.76 9.78 6.27
C LEU A 110 -5.55 9.14 7.41
N VAL A 111 -6.44 8.19 7.11
CA VAL A 111 -7.26 7.50 8.11
C VAL A 111 -6.41 6.75 9.16
N PRO A 112 -5.40 5.94 8.78
CA PRO A 112 -4.60 5.19 9.74
C PRO A 112 -3.86 6.05 10.77
N PRO A 113 -3.13 7.12 10.42
CA PRO A 113 -2.48 7.97 11.41
C PRO A 113 -3.45 8.81 12.26
N LEU A 114 -4.68 9.03 11.78
CA LEU A 114 -5.70 9.80 12.51
C LEU A 114 -6.45 8.95 13.55
N ILE A 115 -6.69 7.67 13.24
CA ILE A 115 -7.47 6.75 14.07
C ILE A 115 -6.58 5.92 15.00
N PHE A 116 -5.47 5.38 14.50
CA PHE A 116 -4.57 4.50 15.27
C PHE A 116 -3.41 5.29 15.86
N ARG A 117 -3.74 6.40 16.51
CA ARG A 117 -2.78 7.34 17.10
C ARG A 117 -2.41 6.85 18.50
N ASP A 118 -1.37 6.01 18.58
CA ASP A 118 -0.66 5.69 19.83
C ASP A 118 0.29 6.82 20.25
#